data_AF-A0A9D2RT09-F1
#
_entry.id   AF-A0A9D2RT09-F1
#
_cell.length_a   1.000
_cell.length_b   1.000
_cell.length_c   1.000
_cell.angle_alpha   90.00
_cell.angle_beta   90.00
_cell.angle_gamma   90.00
#
_symmetry.space_group_name_H-M   'P 1'
#
loop_
_entity.id
_entity.type
_entity.pdbx_description
1 polymer ?
#
loop_
_entity_poly.entity_id
_entity_poly.type
_entity_poly.pdbx_seq_one_letter_code
_entity_poly.pdbx_strand_id
1 'polypeptide(L)'
;MIGMLTWTPAAGGLRQKSVTLEARNLFHMRVAWTTVARGPRTPEAVTRRRVLTAAKRLRRAGVTRVVLPEGFSYGAQLEKCGVAPVSTLPLRRALAADLTRTAMAARYLSGGSARVAVVGDQLSGELVRAVTELALGHRYVLVDVPYGAEALAAQLRREYGVSLLLLPAREQLEEADVLVLFAARTDLRRKNPVVLPLYDETAPLPPLLLPPALEDQLPQGLQRPQLLAALVEGGVLRCGQITVGTAERGTARSETGKAPGIFAKPGAGA
;
A
#
# COMPACT_ATOMS: atom_id res chain seq x y z
N MET A 1 19.65 -4.50 4.25
CA MET A 1 18.92 -5.77 4.45
C MET A 1 17.58 -5.48 5.10
N ILE A 2 16.50 -6.08 4.62
CA ILE A 2 15.13 -5.91 5.18
C ILE A 2 14.85 -7.06 6.16
N GLY A 3 14.22 -6.75 7.29
CA GLY A 3 13.74 -7.73 8.24
C GLY A 3 12.28 -8.09 8.05
N MET A 4 11.88 -9.28 8.49
CA MET A 4 10.49 -9.69 8.61
C MET A 4 10.23 -10.15 10.03
N LEU A 5 9.13 -9.70 10.62
CA LEU A 5 8.75 -10.09 11.98
C LEU A 5 7.42 -10.85 11.92
N THR A 6 7.42 -12.11 12.36
CA THR A 6 6.20 -12.91 12.47
C THR A 6 5.94 -13.39 13.89
N TRP A 7 4.66 -13.62 14.20
CA TRP A 7 4.26 -14.29 15.42
C TRP A 7 4.29 -15.80 15.21
N THR A 8 4.82 -16.53 16.17
CA THR A 8 4.68 -17.98 16.22
C THR A 8 3.86 -18.34 17.46
N PRO A 9 2.79 -19.15 17.32
CA PRO A 9 2.07 -19.63 18.48
C PRO A 9 3.04 -20.40 19.37
N ALA A 10 3.10 -20.05 20.66
CA ALA A 10 3.90 -20.80 21.61
C ALA A 10 3.26 -22.18 21.78
N ALA A 11 3.72 -23.19 21.06
CA ALA A 11 3.29 -24.56 21.26
C ALA A 11 3.72 -25.00 22.65
N GLY A 12 2.75 -25.42 23.47
CA GLY A 12 2.98 -25.94 24.81
C GLY A 12 3.70 -27.27 24.73
N GLY A 13 5.03 -27.25 24.67
CA GLY A 13 5.86 -28.44 24.65
C GLY A 13 7.22 -28.15 24.03
N LEU A 14 8.27 -28.30 24.84
CA LEU A 14 9.69 -28.09 24.54
C LEU A 14 10.20 -26.64 24.55
N ARG A 15 11.46 -26.50 24.99
CA ARG A 15 12.27 -25.27 25.12
C ARG A 15 12.42 -24.54 23.77
N GLN A 16 11.34 -23.96 23.23
CA GLN A 16 11.44 -23.09 22.07
C GLN A 16 12.06 -21.75 22.46
N LYS A 17 13.05 -21.30 21.69
CA LYS A 17 13.65 -19.98 21.87
C LYS A 17 12.54 -18.94 21.67
N SER A 18 12.35 -18.07 22.66
CA SER A 18 11.29 -17.05 22.65
C SER A 18 11.36 -16.07 21.46
N VAL A 19 12.55 -15.94 20.88
CA VAL A 19 12.84 -15.20 19.65
C VAL A 19 13.83 -16.03 18.83
N THR A 20 13.58 -16.25 17.54
CA THR A 20 14.58 -16.77 16.60
C THR A 20 14.84 -15.76 15.49
N LEU A 21 16.07 -15.73 14.99
CA LEU A 21 16.51 -14.90 13.87
C LEU A 21 17.22 -15.81 12.87
N GLU A 22 16.75 -15.83 11.64
CA GLU A 22 17.29 -16.64 10.54
C GLU A 22 17.41 -15.78 9.28
N ALA A 23 18.44 -16.01 8.48
CA ALA A 23 18.47 -15.43 7.13
C ALA A 23 17.70 -16.36 6.19
N ARG A 24 16.73 -15.81 5.45
CA ARG A 24 15.95 -16.53 4.45
C ARG A 24 15.97 -15.78 3.13
N ASN A 25 15.76 -16.49 2.04
CA ASN A 25 15.54 -15.87 0.73
C ASN A 25 14.03 -15.80 0.51
N LEU A 26 13.52 -14.59 0.25
CA LEU A 26 12.18 -14.40 -0.28
C LEU A 26 12.33 -14.03 -1.75
N PHE A 27 12.00 -14.98 -2.64
CA PHE A 27 12.42 -14.95 -4.04
C PHE A 27 13.95 -14.80 -4.14
N HIS A 28 14.46 -13.84 -4.91
CA HIS A 28 15.89 -13.51 -4.99
C HIS A 28 16.37 -12.49 -3.95
N MET A 29 15.51 -12.04 -3.03
CA MET A 29 15.87 -11.07 -1.99
C MET A 29 16.23 -11.76 -0.67
N ARG A 30 17.41 -11.41 -0.13
CA ARG A 30 17.84 -11.89 1.20
C ARG A 30 17.18 -11.07 2.32
N VAL A 31 16.45 -11.76 3.20
CA VAL A 31 15.71 -11.17 4.31
C VAL A 31 16.10 -11.77 5.65
N ALA A 32 16.08 -10.94 6.68
CA ALA A 32 16.30 -11.36 8.06
C ALA A 32 14.96 -11.70 8.70
N TRP A 33 14.67 -13.00 8.82
CA TRP A 33 13.42 -13.51 9.36
C TRP A 33 13.50 -13.64 10.88
N THR A 34 12.66 -12.89 11.59
CA THR A 34 12.54 -12.96 13.05
C THR A 34 11.19 -13.51 13.44
N THR A 35 11.18 -14.59 14.20
CA THR A 35 9.95 -15.09 14.82
C THR A 35 9.92 -14.72 16.29
N VAL A 36 8.75 -14.30 16.77
CA VAL A 36 8.51 -14.00 18.18
C VAL A 36 7.40 -14.90 18.69
N ALA A 37 7.71 -15.68 19.72
CA ALA A 37 6.73 -16.55 20.35
C ALA A 37 5.63 -15.69 21.01
N ARG A 38 4.38 -15.85 20.59
CA ARG A 38 3.19 -15.20 21.14
C ARG A 38 2.04 -16.21 21.16
N GLY A 39 1.75 -16.76 22.34
CA GLY A 39 0.56 -17.58 22.58
C GLY A 39 -0.64 -16.73 23.06
N PRO A 40 -1.86 -17.29 23.03
CA PRO A 40 -3.11 -16.57 23.36
C PRO A 40 -3.17 -16.03 24.80
N ARG A 41 -2.44 -16.63 25.74
CA ARG A 41 -2.36 -16.18 27.15
C ARG A 41 -1.05 -15.47 27.51
N THR A 42 -0.27 -15.02 26.53
CA THR A 42 1.03 -14.39 26.82
C THR A 42 0.81 -12.99 27.38
N PRO A 43 1.32 -12.65 28.58
CA PRO A 43 1.19 -11.30 29.12
C PRO A 43 1.84 -10.25 28.23
N GLU A 44 1.25 -9.06 28.17
CA GLU A 44 1.74 -7.96 27.33
C GLU A 44 3.19 -7.57 27.67
N ALA A 45 3.52 -7.52 28.97
CA ALA A 45 4.88 -7.23 29.43
C ALA A 45 5.93 -8.22 28.90
N VAL A 46 5.58 -9.50 28.80
CA VAL A 46 6.46 -10.54 28.23
C VAL A 46 6.61 -10.34 26.72
N THR A 47 5.51 -10.07 26.02
CA THR A 47 5.52 -9.78 24.58
C THR A 47 6.39 -8.55 24.28
N ARG A 48 6.25 -7.47 25.05
CA ARG A 48 7.07 -6.27 24.96
C ARG A 48 8.57 -6.54 25.12
N ARG A 49 8.97 -7.35 26.12
CA ARG A 49 10.37 -7.75 26.32
C ARG A 49 10.90 -8.62 25.17
N ARG A 50 10.08 -9.52 24.63
CA ARG A 50 10.43 -10.36 23.48
C ARG A 50 10.59 -9.53 22.20
N VAL A 51 9.69 -8.59 21.94
CA VAL A 51 9.81 -7.64 20.81
C VAL A 51 11.08 -6.80 20.93
N LEU A 52 11.39 -6.28 22.12
CA LEU A 52 12.64 -5.54 22.33
C LEU A 52 13.88 -6.41 22.05
N THR A 53 13.84 -7.69 22.45
CA THR A 53 14.93 -8.64 22.17
C THR A 53 15.06 -8.93 20.67
N ALA A 54 13.93 -9.11 19.98
CA ALA A 54 13.87 -9.24 18.53
C ALA A 54 14.45 -8.01 17.82
N ALA A 55 14.05 -6.80 18.22
CA ALA A 55 14.55 -5.54 17.69
C ALA A 55 16.07 -5.40 17.85
N LYS A 56 16.60 -5.72 19.05
CA LYS A 56 18.05 -5.72 19.30
C LYS A 56 18.79 -6.71 18.40
N ARG A 57 18.23 -7.90 18.18
CA ARG A 57 18.84 -8.92 17.30
C ARG A 57 18.81 -8.50 15.83
N LEU A 58 17.69 -7.93 15.37
CA LEU A 58 17.56 -7.35 14.03
C LEU A 58 18.61 -6.25 13.81
N ARG A 59 18.74 -5.32 14.76
CA ARG A 59 19.73 -4.25 14.67
C ARG A 59 21.17 -4.76 14.61
N ARG A 60 21.51 -5.77 15.43
CA ARG A 60 22.83 -6.44 15.39
C ARG A 60 23.11 -7.14 14.06
N ALA A 61 22.07 -7.62 13.38
CA ALA A 61 22.16 -8.18 12.04
C ALA A 61 22.19 -7.11 10.92
N GLY A 62 22.30 -5.83 11.26
CA GLY A 62 22.34 -4.73 10.29
C GLY A 62 20.99 -4.35 9.68
N VAL A 63 19.89 -4.84 10.26
CA VAL A 63 18.54 -4.50 9.80
C VAL A 63 18.10 -3.18 10.41
N THR A 64 17.74 -2.24 9.56
CA THR A 64 17.18 -0.94 9.96
C THR A 64 15.69 -0.84 9.68
N ARG A 65 15.17 -1.66 8.76
CA ARG A 65 13.76 -1.65 8.32
C ARG A 65 13.15 -3.04 8.40
N VAL A 66 11.93 -3.13 8.94
CA VAL A 66 11.24 -4.40 9.20
C VAL A 66 9.80 -4.39 8.68
N VAL A 67 9.38 -5.48 8.05
CA VAL A 67 7.97 -5.73 7.71
C VAL A 67 7.30 -6.32 8.95
N LEU A 68 6.23 -5.67 9.39
CA LEU A 68 5.53 -6.02 10.63
C LEU A 68 4.39 -7.02 10.40
N PRO A 69 4.01 -7.78 11.43
CA PRO A 69 2.81 -8.59 11.37
C PRO A 69 1.54 -7.73 11.41
N GLU A 70 0.43 -8.28 10.94
CA GLU A 70 -0.87 -7.62 11.02
C GLU A 70 -1.24 -7.32 12.49
N GLY A 71 -1.85 -6.15 12.73
CA GLY A 71 -2.25 -5.71 14.07
C GLY A 71 -1.09 -5.50 15.06
N PHE A 72 0.12 -5.20 14.59
CA PHE A 72 1.28 -4.94 15.45
C PHE A 72 1.17 -3.59 16.18
N SER A 73 1.28 -3.62 17.51
CA SER A 73 1.12 -2.43 18.37
C SER A 73 2.39 -2.00 19.12
N TYR A 74 3.54 -2.64 18.87
CA TYR A 74 4.77 -2.45 19.66
C TYR A 74 5.83 -1.59 18.93
N GLY A 75 5.40 -0.54 18.25
CA GLY A 75 6.28 0.34 17.46
C GLY A 75 7.39 1.00 18.30
N ALA A 76 7.05 1.52 19.48
CA ALA A 76 8.00 2.19 20.38
C ALA A 76 9.20 1.31 20.79
N GLN A 77 9.04 -0.01 20.82
CA GLN A 77 10.10 -0.96 21.16
C GLN A 77 11.11 -1.11 20.02
N LEU A 78 10.64 -1.01 18.77
CA LEU A 78 11.48 -1.05 17.57
C LEU A 78 12.27 0.24 17.43
N GLU A 79 11.59 1.38 17.61
CA GLU A 79 12.18 2.71 17.55
C GLU A 79 13.34 2.88 18.54
N LYS A 80 13.18 2.40 19.78
CA LYS A 80 14.24 2.37 20.80
C LYS A 80 15.50 1.64 20.37
N CYS A 81 15.40 0.72 19.42
CA CYS A 81 16.54 -0.03 18.89
C CYS A 81 17.02 0.50 17.53
N GLY A 82 16.44 1.60 17.03
CA GLY A 82 16.74 2.14 15.70
C GLY A 82 16.29 1.22 14.56
N VAL A 83 15.20 0.49 14.77
CA VAL A 83 14.54 -0.32 13.73
C VAL A 83 13.19 0.33 13.44
N ALA A 84 12.93 0.68 12.18
CA ALA A 84 11.68 1.28 11.75
C ALA A 84 10.86 0.28 10.91
N PRO A 85 9.53 0.42 10.85
CA PRO A 85 8.73 -0.28 9.86
C PRO A 85 9.19 0.08 8.44
N VAL A 86 8.97 -0.83 7.48
CA VAL A 86 9.15 -0.49 6.06
C VAL A 86 8.11 0.57 5.68
N SER A 87 8.58 1.70 5.16
CA SER A 87 7.73 2.78 4.68
C SER A 87 6.94 2.34 3.46
N THR A 88 5.64 2.62 3.47
CA THR A 88 4.72 2.38 2.36
C THR A 88 4.62 3.58 1.41
N LEU A 89 5.19 4.72 1.79
CA LEU A 89 5.13 5.98 1.05
C LEU A 89 5.64 5.85 -0.41
N PRO A 90 6.81 5.24 -0.70
CA PRO A 90 7.27 5.09 -2.09
C PRO A 90 6.31 4.26 -2.93
N LEU A 91 5.75 3.19 -2.36
CA LEU A 91 4.77 2.34 -3.04
C LEU A 91 3.48 3.11 -3.37
N ARG A 92 2.93 3.86 -2.39
CA ARG A 92 1.73 4.69 -2.56
C ARG A 92 1.91 5.68 -3.71
N ARG A 93 3.06 6.37 -3.73
CA ARG A 93 3.41 7.35 -4.76
C ARG A 93 3.64 6.71 -6.12
N ALA A 94 4.29 5.55 -6.17
CA ALA A 94 4.52 4.83 -7.42
C ALA A 94 3.22 4.29 -8.04
N LEU A 95 2.20 3.99 -7.22
CA LEU A 95 0.87 3.57 -7.65
C LEU A 95 -0.11 4.74 -7.84
N ALA A 96 0.35 6.00 -7.78
CA ALA A 96 -0.52 7.17 -7.79
C ALA A 96 -1.51 7.19 -8.96
N ALA A 97 -1.03 6.90 -10.18
CA ALA A 97 -1.88 6.92 -11.37
C ALA A 97 -2.90 5.78 -11.37
N ASP A 98 -2.52 4.57 -10.93
CA ASP A 98 -3.44 3.44 -10.77
C ASP A 98 -4.49 3.72 -9.69
N LEU A 99 -4.08 4.25 -8.54
CA LEU A 99 -4.98 4.66 -7.46
C LEU A 99 -5.98 5.70 -7.95
N THR A 100 -5.55 6.69 -8.73
CA THR A 100 -6.41 7.68 -9.35
C THR A 100 -7.42 7.04 -10.29
N ARG A 101 -6.98 6.19 -11.22
CA ARG A 101 -7.87 5.50 -12.18
C ARG A 101 -8.92 4.66 -11.46
N THR A 102 -8.51 3.86 -10.48
CA THR A 102 -9.43 3.01 -9.72
C THR A 102 -10.42 3.85 -8.90
N ALA A 103 -9.96 4.94 -8.27
CA ALA A 103 -10.84 5.81 -7.49
C ALA A 103 -11.82 6.60 -8.37
N MET A 104 -11.40 7.04 -9.57
CA MET A 104 -12.27 7.65 -10.56
C MET A 104 -13.33 6.69 -11.09
N ALA A 105 -12.93 5.46 -11.44
CA ALA A 105 -13.85 4.43 -11.90
C ALA A 105 -14.93 4.13 -10.86
N ALA A 106 -14.55 4.06 -9.57
CA ALA A 106 -15.50 3.88 -8.46
C ALA A 106 -16.50 5.04 -8.29
N ARG A 107 -16.24 6.20 -8.90
CA ARG A 107 -17.10 7.39 -8.90
C ARG A 107 -17.66 7.74 -10.28
N TYR A 108 -17.54 6.85 -11.26
CA TYR A 108 -18.01 7.05 -12.64
C TYR A 108 -17.44 8.32 -13.31
N LEU A 109 -16.22 8.71 -12.93
CA LEU A 109 -15.52 9.84 -13.52
C LEU A 109 -14.75 9.39 -14.77
N SER A 110 -14.87 10.17 -15.86
CA SER A 110 -14.19 9.88 -17.12
C SER A 110 -12.89 10.67 -17.27
N GLY A 111 -11.88 10.12 -17.93
CA GLY A 111 -10.63 10.84 -18.20
C GLY A 111 -10.78 12.05 -19.14
N GLY A 112 -11.82 12.05 -19.98
CA GLY A 112 -12.08 13.14 -20.92
C GLY A 112 -12.67 14.39 -20.28
N SER A 113 -13.35 14.26 -19.14
CA SER A 113 -14.05 15.36 -18.46
C SER A 113 -13.48 15.70 -17.09
N ALA A 114 -12.94 14.72 -16.36
CA ALA A 114 -12.52 14.92 -14.99
C ALA A 114 -11.25 15.79 -14.90
N ARG A 115 -11.26 16.72 -13.95
CA ARG A 115 -10.12 17.57 -13.60
C ARG A 115 -9.30 16.87 -12.52
N VAL A 116 -8.05 16.53 -12.85
CA VAL A 116 -7.14 15.84 -11.94
C VAL A 116 -6.06 16.82 -11.49
N ALA A 117 -6.06 17.13 -10.20
CA ALA A 117 -5.05 17.97 -9.58
C ALA A 117 -4.00 17.11 -8.87
N VAL A 118 -2.73 17.35 -9.15
CA VAL A 118 -1.57 16.73 -8.48
C VAL A 118 -0.82 17.80 -7.72
N VAL A 119 -0.70 17.63 -6.40
CA VAL A 119 -0.09 18.62 -5.51
C VAL A 119 1.11 18.01 -4.81
N GLY A 120 2.24 18.71 -4.80
CA GLY A 120 3.48 18.29 -4.14
C GLY A 120 4.31 19.46 -3.65
N ASP A 121 5.27 19.17 -2.78
CA ASP A 121 6.27 20.12 -2.27
C ASP A 121 7.46 20.29 -3.22
N GLN A 122 7.80 19.23 -3.95
CA GLN A 122 8.88 19.19 -4.94
C GLN A 122 8.59 18.16 -6.03
N LEU A 123 9.29 18.27 -7.17
CA LEU A 123 9.29 17.23 -8.19
C LEU A 123 10.13 16.04 -7.72
N SER A 124 9.45 14.94 -7.36
CA SER A 124 10.08 13.64 -7.18
C SER A 124 9.92 12.78 -8.44
N GLY A 125 10.74 11.73 -8.59
CA GLY A 125 10.60 10.80 -9.71
C GLY A 125 9.22 10.14 -9.78
N GLU A 126 8.62 9.84 -8.62
CA GLU A 126 7.27 9.30 -8.53
C GLU A 126 6.20 10.33 -8.93
N LEU A 127 6.37 11.61 -8.54
CA LEU A 127 5.45 12.67 -8.94
C LEU A 127 5.52 12.91 -10.45
N VAL A 128 6.72 13.02 -11.01
CA VAL A 128 6.95 13.17 -12.45
C VAL A 128 6.30 12.02 -13.22
N ARG A 129 6.51 10.78 -12.77
CA ARG A 129 5.89 9.59 -13.36
C ARG A 129 4.36 9.65 -13.26
N ALA A 130 3.82 9.98 -12.09
CA ALA A 130 2.38 10.08 -11.88
C ALA A 130 1.73 11.14 -12.79
N VAL A 131 2.32 12.34 -12.85
CA VAL A 131 1.86 13.43 -13.74
C VAL A 131 1.92 13.00 -15.19
N THR A 132 3.00 12.32 -15.61
CA THR A 132 3.15 11.83 -16.98
C THR A 132 2.04 10.82 -17.32
N GLU A 133 1.86 9.79 -16.50
CA GLU A 133 0.82 8.77 -16.74
C GLU A 133 -0.59 9.37 -16.72
N LEU A 134 -0.85 10.34 -15.83
CA LEU A 134 -2.14 11.02 -15.77
C LEU A 134 -2.36 11.96 -16.97
N ALA A 135 -1.35 12.71 -17.40
CA ALA A 135 -1.47 13.61 -18.53
C ALA A 135 -1.77 12.87 -19.85
N LEU A 136 -1.31 11.63 -19.99
CA LEU A 136 -1.61 10.79 -21.15
C LEU A 136 -3.04 10.23 -21.12
N GLY A 137 -3.64 10.05 -19.93
CA GLY A 137 -4.98 9.49 -19.75
C GLY A 137 -6.09 10.52 -19.51
N HIS A 138 -5.74 11.77 -19.20
CA HIS A 138 -6.67 12.82 -18.77
C HIS A 138 -6.49 14.11 -19.57
N ARG A 139 -7.61 14.72 -19.96
CA ARG A 139 -7.58 15.99 -20.72
C ARG A 139 -7.22 17.19 -19.85
N TYR A 140 -7.59 17.17 -18.57
CA TYR A 140 -7.44 18.30 -17.65
C TYR A 140 -6.60 17.92 -16.44
N VAL A 141 -5.28 18.13 -16.54
CA VAL A 141 -4.34 17.90 -15.44
C VAL A 141 -3.80 19.22 -14.91
N LEU A 142 -3.98 19.43 -13.61
CA LEU A 142 -3.48 20.58 -12.87
C LEU A 142 -2.30 20.11 -12.01
N VAL A 143 -1.19 20.83 -12.04
CA VAL A 143 0.02 20.50 -11.27
C VAL A 143 0.39 21.68 -10.40
N ASP A 144 0.37 21.45 -9.09
CA ASP A 144 0.76 22.41 -8.07
C ASP A 144 2.05 21.93 -7.39
N VAL A 145 3.18 22.38 -7.92
CA VAL A 145 4.51 22.16 -7.36
C VAL A 145 5.27 23.49 -7.45
N PRO A 146 5.91 23.97 -6.37
CA PRO A 146 6.52 25.31 -6.34
C PRO A 146 7.57 25.58 -7.41
N TYR A 147 8.35 24.57 -7.82
CA TYR A 147 9.48 24.74 -8.74
C TYR A 147 9.62 23.57 -9.72
N GLY A 148 9.95 23.88 -10.98
CA GLY A 148 10.42 22.94 -12.00
C GLY A 148 9.31 22.26 -12.81
N ALA A 149 8.04 22.51 -12.49
CA ALA A 149 6.92 21.93 -13.22
C ALA A 149 6.83 22.45 -14.68
N GLU A 150 7.41 23.62 -14.95
CA GLU A 150 7.47 24.23 -16.28
C GLU A 150 8.32 23.39 -17.24
N ALA A 151 9.47 22.87 -16.77
CA ALA A 151 10.34 22.02 -17.56
C ALA A 151 9.63 20.70 -17.93
N LEU A 152 8.95 20.09 -16.94
CA LEU A 152 8.14 18.90 -17.16
C LEU A 152 7.00 19.16 -18.15
N ALA A 153 6.25 20.26 -17.99
CA ALA A 153 5.18 20.62 -18.90
C ALA A 153 5.69 20.87 -20.33
N ALA A 154 6.83 21.55 -20.48
CA ALA A 154 7.45 21.80 -21.77
C ALA A 154 7.96 20.51 -22.44
N GLN A 155 8.44 19.55 -21.66
CA GLN A 155 8.81 18.22 -22.16
C GLN A 155 7.57 17.47 -22.63
N LEU A 156 6.55 17.34 -21.78
CA LEU A 156 5.33 16.59 -22.10
C LEU A 156 4.57 17.18 -23.28
N ARG A 157 4.56 18.50 -23.44
CA ARG A 157 4.00 19.17 -24.61
C ARG A 157 4.76 18.84 -25.89
N ARG A 158 6.08 18.73 -25.83
CA ARG A 158 6.93 18.39 -26.99
C ARG A 158 6.82 16.92 -27.38
N GLU A 159 6.85 16.02 -26.40
CA GLU A 159 6.89 14.57 -26.63
C GLU A 159 5.50 13.99 -26.92
N TYR A 160 4.46 14.51 -26.26
CA TYR A 160 3.12 13.91 -26.27
C TYR A 160 2.00 14.87 -26.67
N GLY A 161 2.30 16.15 -26.90
CA GLY A 161 1.30 17.16 -27.27
C GLY A 161 0.32 17.54 -26.15
N VAL A 162 0.57 17.11 -24.91
CA VAL A 162 -0.30 17.38 -23.76
C VAL A 162 0.01 18.74 -23.14
N SER A 163 -1.00 19.37 -22.53
CA SER A 163 -0.83 20.65 -21.82
C SER A 163 -1.28 20.50 -20.37
N LEU A 164 -0.46 21.03 -19.45
CA LEU A 164 -0.73 21.03 -18.02
C LEU A 164 -1.10 22.45 -17.58
N LEU A 165 -2.01 22.55 -16.62
CA LEU A 165 -2.25 23.80 -15.91
C LEU A 165 -1.32 23.83 -14.69
N LEU A 166 -0.37 24.76 -14.70
CA LEU A 166 0.63 24.90 -13.64
C LEU A 166 0.19 25.94 -12.61
N LEU A 167 0.58 25.73 -11.35
CA LEU A 167 0.30 26.63 -10.22
C LEU A 167 -1.19 27.06 -10.18
N PRO A 168 -2.13 26.10 -10.15
CA PRO A 168 -3.55 26.40 -10.06
C PRO A 168 -3.85 27.27 -8.83
N ALA A 169 -4.81 28.19 -9.00
CA ALA A 169 -5.38 28.90 -7.87
C ALA A 169 -6.06 27.92 -6.91
N ARG A 170 -6.18 28.32 -5.64
CA ARG A 170 -6.79 27.49 -4.60
C ARG A 170 -8.20 27.04 -4.98
N GLU A 171 -8.99 27.92 -5.57
CA GLU A 171 -10.35 27.64 -6.01
C GLU A 171 -10.36 26.52 -7.06
N GLN A 172 -9.40 26.53 -8.00
CA GLN A 172 -9.29 25.51 -9.04
C GLN A 172 -8.90 24.14 -8.47
N LEU A 173 -8.11 24.11 -7.39
CA LEU A 173 -7.80 22.88 -6.65
C LEU A 173 -9.03 22.35 -5.89
N GLU A 174 -9.83 23.23 -5.29
CA GLU A 174 -11.06 22.84 -4.60
C GLU A 174 -12.17 22.39 -5.56
N GLU A 175 -12.18 22.89 -6.80
CA GLU A 175 -13.10 22.49 -7.88
C GLU A 175 -12.69 21.22 -8.63
N ALA A 176 -11.48 20.70 -8.43
CA ALA A 176 -11.02 19.50 -9.13
C ALA A 176 -11.86 18.28 -8.73
N ASP A 177 -12.13 17.38 -9.69
CA ASP A 177 -12.84 16.13 -9.40
C ASP A 177 -11.97 15.17 -8.59
N VAL A 178 -10.66 15.19 -8.86
CA VAL A 178 -9.66 14.34 -8.22
C VAL A 178 -8.52 15.18 -7.69
N LEU A 179 -8.20 14.98 -6.42
CA LEU A 179 -7.08 15.64 -5.75
C LEU A 179 -6.06 14.59 -5.26
N VAL A 180 -4.88 14.56 -5.89
CA VAL A 180 -3.77 13.68 -5.56
C VAL A 180 -2.71 14.46 -4.78
N LEU A 181 -2.50 14.12 -3.51
CA LEU A 181 -1.65 14.88 -2.60
C LEU A 181 -0.37 14.10 -2.28
N PHE A 182 0.77 14.53 -2.84
CA PHE A 182 2.10 14.04 -2.50
C PHE A 182 2.69 14.71 -1.25
N ALA A 183 2.16 15.88 -0.89
CA ALA A 183 2.48 16.61 0.34
C ALA A 183 1.21 17.07 1.05
N ALA A 184 1.31 17.32 2.36
CA ALA A 184 0.19 17.80 3.14
C ALA A 184 -0.15 19.27 2.77
N ARG A 185 -1.43 19.52 2.47
CA ARG A 185 -1.98 20.87 2.26
C ARG A 185 -3.14 21.14 3.20
N THR A 186 -2.93 22.01 4.18
CA THR A 186 -3.89 22.30 5.28
C THR A 186 -4.88 23.41 4.93
N ASP A 187 -4.59 24.18 3.90
CA ASP A 187 -5.41 25.28 3.38
C ASP A 187 -6.65 24.80 2.60
N LEU A 188 -6.59 23.61 1.98
CA LEU A 188 -7.68 23.07 1.16
C LEU A 188 -8.80 22.44 2.00
N ARG A 189 -10.05 22.66 1.60
CA ARG A 189 -11.24 22.03 2.22
C ARG A 189 -11.37 20.54 1.95
N ARG A 190 -10.71 20.03 0.90
CA ARG A 190 -10.69 18.60 0.49
C ARG A 190 -12.10 17.97 0.35
N LYS A 191 -13.06 18.74 -0.17
CA LYS A 191 -14.43 18.27 -0.47
C LYS A 191 -14.55 17.68 -1.89
N ASN A 192 -13.43 17.50 -2.57
CA ASN A 192 -13.37 16.94 -3.91
C ASN A 192 -13.97 15.52 -3.94
N PRO A 193 -14.62 15.11 -5.04
CA PRO A 193 -15.18 13.77 -5.20
C PRO A 193 -14.21 12.64 -4.85
N VAL A 194 -12.95 12.78 -5.26
CA VAL A 194 -11.84 11.85 -4.95
C VAL A 194 -10.68 12.62 -4.33
N VAL A 195 -10.22 12.18 -3.17
CA VAL A 195 -9.03 12.71 -2.50
C VAL A 195 -8.09 11.57 -2.17
N LEU A 196 -6.86 11.62 -2.68
CA LEU A 196 -5.81 10.61 -2.47
C LEU A 196 -4.64 11.23 -1.69
N PRO A 197 -4.61 11.11 -0.36
CA PRO A 197 -3.52 11.60 0.48
C PRO A 197 -2.33 10.64 0.42
N LEU A 198 -1.57 10.66 -0.68
CA LEU A 198 -0.42 9.76 -0.88
C LEU A 198 0.73 10.04 0.09
N TYR A 199 0.78 11.23 0.70
CA TYR A 199 1.72 11.55 1.78
C TYR A 199 1.41 10.85 3.11
N ASP A 200 0.18 10.36 3.29
CA ASP A 200 -0.30 9.78 4.54
C ASP A 200 -0.22 8.25 4.50
N GLU A 201 0.71 7.68 5.26
CA GLU A 201 0.85 6.23 5.38
C GLU A 201 -0.26 5.57 6.20
N THR A 202 -1.03 6.34 6.97
CA THR A 202 -2.17 5.85 7.74
C THR A 202 -3.44 5.75 6.90
N ALA A 203 -3.49 6.47 5.78
CA ALA A 203 -4.62 6.41 4.86
C ALA A 203 -4.82 4.98 4.34
N PRO A 204 -6.06 4.47 4.29
CA PRO A 204 -6.32 3.11 3.84
C PRO A 204 -5.91 2.96 2.38
N LEU A 205 -5.20 1.87 2.08
CA LEU A 205 -4.93 1.47 0.70
C LEU A 205 -6.03 0.52 0.22
N PRO A 206 -6.53 0.68 -1.03
CA PRO A 206 -7.35 -0.34 -1.66
C PRO A 206 -6.59 -1.68 -1.78
N PRO A 207 -7.31 -2.79 -2.03
CA PRO A 207 -6.68 -4.09 -2.18
C PRO A 207 -5.66 -4.08 -3.32
N LEU A 208 -4.41 -4.41 -3.00
CA LEU A 208 -3.32 -4.53 -3.97
C LEU A 208 -3.20 -5.99 -4.38
N LEU A 209 -3.57 -6.31 -5.61
CA LEU A 209 -3.60 -7.67 -6.15
C LEU A 209 -2.32 -7.97 -6.92
N LEU A 210 -1.86 -9.22 -6.83
CA LEU A 210 -0.74 -9.71 -7.61
C LEU A 210 -1.18 -10.86 -8.53
N PRO A 211 -0.38 -11.19 -9.55
CA PRO A 211 -0.54 -12.44 -10.29
C PRO A 211 -0.52 -13.64 -9.34
N PRO A 212 -1.39 -14.66 -9.55
CA PRO A 212 -1.52 -15.81 -8.64
C PRO A 212 -0.20 -16.52 -8.31
N ALA A 213 0.66 -16.69 -9.31
CA ALA A 213 1.96 -17.33 -9.16
C ALA A 213 2.88 -16.66 -8.11
N LEU A 214 2.74 -15.34 -7.93
CA LEU A 214 3.48 -14.59 -6.90
C LEU A 214 2.74 -14.60 -5.57
N GLU A 215 1.42 -14.49 -5.61
CA GLU A 215 0.55 -14.45 -4.44
C GLU A 215 0.69 -15.72 -3.57
N ASP A 216 0.71 -16.89 -4.18
CA ASP A 216 0.80 -18.18 -3.48
C ASP A 216 2.13 -18.38 -2.73
N GLN A 217 3.17 -17.67 -3.16
CA GLN A 217 4.51 -17.74 -2.56
C GLN A 217 4.73 -16.68 -1.47
N LEU A 218 3.76 -15.75 -1.28
CA LEU A 218 3.91 -14.69 -0.29
C LEU A 218 3.70 -15.20 1.14
N PRO A 219 4.52 -14.72 2.08
CA PRO A 219 4.31 -15.01 3.49
C PRO A 219 3.03 -14.36 4.02
N GLN A 220 2.24 -15.14 4.74
CA GLN A 220 0.99 -14.69 5.36
C GLN A 220 1.22 -14.08 6.75
N GLY A 221 0.24 -13.30 7.23
CA GLY A 221 0.24 -12.69 8.56
C GLY A 221 1.16 -11.47 8.71
N LEU A 222 1.75 -10.99 7.61
CA LEU A 222 2.50 -9.75 7.50
C LEU A 222 1.61 -8.64 6.92
N GLN A 223 1.90 -7.39 7.29
CA GLN A 223 1.20 -6.23 6.73
C GLN A 223 1.47 -6.14 5.23
N ARG A 224 0.42 -6.42 4.45
CA ARG A 224 0.50 -6.50 2.99
C ARG A 224 1.13 -5.24 2.34
N PRO A 225 0.73 -4.00 2.67
CA PRO A 225 1.36 -2.83 2.05
C PRO A 225 2.86 -2.71 2.31
N GLN A 226 3.32 -3.06 3.53
CA GLN A 226 4.75 -3.03 3.88
C GLN A 226 5.52 -4.14 3.17
N LEU A 227 4.92 -5.33 3.05
CA LEU A 227 5.51 -6.46 2.33
C LEU A 227 5.70 -6.11 0.84
N LEU A 228 4.66 -5.57 0.19
CA LEU A 228 4.74 -5.17 -1.21
C LEU A 228 5.75 -4.03 -1.41
N ALA A 229 5.79 -3.05 -0.49
CA ALA A 229 6.77 -1.98 -0.53
C ALA A 229 8.21 -2.52 -0.43
N ALA A 230 8.45 -3.47 0.48
CA ALA A 230 9.75 -4.12 0.62
C ALA A 230 10.15 -4.92 -0.64
N LEU A 231 9.19 -5.60 -1.28
CA LEU A 231 9.44 -6.36 -2.51
C LEU A 231 9.70 -5.48 -3.72
N VAL A 232 9.01 -4.35 -3.84
CA VAL A 232 9.29 -3.35 -4.88
C VAL A 232 10.66 -2.72 -4.67
N GLU A 233 10.98 -2.33 -3.43
CA GLU A 233 12.30 -1.77 -3.10
C GLU A 233 13.43 -2.78 -3.34
N GLY A 234 13.19 -4.05 -3.02
CA GLY A 234 14.13 -5.14 -3.28
C GLY A 234 14.25 -5.55 -4.75
N GLY A 235 13.51 -4.91 -5.67
CA GLY A 235 13.52 -5.24 -7.10
C GLY A 235 12.91 -6.61 -7.43
N VAL A 236 12.11 -7.17 -6.51
CA VAL A 236 11.39 -8.44 -6.73
C VAL A 236 10.12 -8.21 -7.51
N LEU A 237 9.42 -7.12 -7.21
CA LEU A 237 8.19 -6.71 -7.88
C LEU A 237 8.40 -5.38 -8.61
N ARG A 238 7.80 -5.24 -9.77
CA ARG A 238 7.61 -3.95 -10.43
C ARG A 238 6.22 -3.41 -10.08
N CYS A 239 6.08 -2.10 -9.95
CA CYS A 239 4.77 -1.49 -9.68
C CYS A 239 3.70 -1.87 -10.72
N GLY A 240 4.09 -2.02 -12.00
CA GLY A 240 3.16 -2.44 -13.06
C GLY A 240 2.69 -3.90 -12.95
N GLN A 241 3.24 -4.70 -12.04
CA GLN A 241 2.72 -6.05 -11.72
C GLN A 241 1.70 -6.02 -10.58
N ILE A 242 1.48 -4.86 -9.94
CA ILE A 242 0.54 -4.69 -8.85
C ILE A 242 -0.73 -4.09 -9.41
N THR A 243 -1.85 -4.80 -9.31
CA THR A 243 -3.15 -4.30 -9.73
C THR A 243 -3.86 -3.67 -8.54
N VAL A 244 -4.28 -2.42 -8.69
CA VAL A 244 -5.09 -1.72 -7.68
C VAL A 244 -6.55 -2.12 -7.84
N GLY A 245 -7.06 -2.96 -6.94
CA GLY A 245 -8.45 -3.39 -6.92
C GLY A 245 -9.39 -2.30 -6.37
N THR A 246 -10.68 -2.44 -6.64
CA THR A 246 -11.71 -1.61 -6.03
C THR A 246 -11.97 -2.10 -4.60
N ALA A 247 -12.00 -1.16 -3.65
CA ALA A 247 -12.50 -1.47 -2.31
C ALA A 247 -14.03 -1.62 -2.39
N GLU A 248 -14.51 -2.79 -2.81
CA GLU A 248 -15.89 -3.16 -2.50
C GLU A 248 -16.03 -3.20 -0.97
N ARG A 249 -17.08 -2.54 -0.47
CA ARG A 249 -17.38 -2.45 0.96
C ARG A 249 -17.33 -3.85 1.56
N GLY A 250 -16.51 -4.07 2.58
CA GLY A 250 -16.48 -5.35 3.28
C GLY A 250 -17.86 -5.67 3.86
N THR A 251 -18.50 -6.73 3.36
CA THR A 251 -19.34 -7.75 4.02
C THR A 251 -19.78 -8.67 2.86
N ALA A 252 -19.30 -9.90 2.69
CA ALA A 252 -19.61 -11.03 3.55
C ALA A 252 -18.58 -12.15 3.37
N ARG A 253 -18.06 -12.64 4.49
CA ARG A 253 -17.77 -14.07 4.62
C ARG A 253 -19.07 -14.76 5.04
N SER A 254 -19.21 -15.98 4.53
CA SER A 254 -20.21 -17.02 4.82
C SER A 254 -21.65 -16.76 4.38
N GLU A 255 -22.07 -17.47 3.33
CA GLU A 255 -23.23 -18.35 3.42
C GLU A 255 -23.11 -19.48 2.38
N THR A 256 -22.73 -20.65 2.90
CA THR A 256 -23.41 -21.93 2.66
C THR A 256 -23.96 -22.17 1.26
N GLY A 257 -23.15 -22.78 0.38
CA GLY A 257 -23.63 -23.50 -0.79
C GLY A 257 -24.41 -24.75 -0.39
N LYS A 258 -25.63 -24.58 0.14
CA LYS A 258 -26.61 -25.65 0.27
C LYS A 258 -27.30 -25.78 -1.08
N ALA A 259 -26.89 -26.79 -1.84
CA ALA A 259 -27.53 -27.18 -3.08
C ALA A 259 -29.05 -27.42 -2.85
N PRO A 260 -29.94 -26.89 -3.70
CA PRO A 260 -31.31 -27.35 -3.70
C PRO A 260 -31.37 -28.73 -4.36
N GLY A 261 -31.68 -29.73 -3.56
CA GLY A 261 -32.00 -31.07 -4.03
C GLY A 261 -33.21 -31.05 -4.95
N ILE A 262 -33.02 -31.54 -6.17
CA ILE A 262 -34.08 -31.87 -7.10
C ILE A 262 -34.80 -33.10 -6.52
N PHE A 263 -35.92 -32.86 -5.85
CA PHE A 263 -36.85 -33.91 -5.45
C PHE A 263 -37.73 -34.30 -6.64
N ALA A 264 -37.85 -35.61 -6.84
CA ALA A 264 -38.64 -36.24 -7.86
C ALA A 264 -40.17 -36.09 -7.64
N LYS A 265 -40.89 -36.28 -8.76
CA LYS A 265 -42.34 -36.46 -8.99
C LYS A 265 -43.13 -37.19 -7.88
N PRO A 266 -44.46 -37.02 -7.80
CA PRO A 266 -45.46 -37.78 -8.60
C PRO A 266 -46.48 -36.82 -9.29
N GLY A 267 -47.19 -37.11 -10.38
CA GLY A 267 -47.89 -38.33 -10.81
C GLY A 267 -49.41 -38.15 -10.64
N ALA A 268 -50.19 -38.50 -11.67
CA ALA A 268 -51.67 -38.44 -11.82
C ALA A 268 -52.25 -37.08 -12.27
N GLY A 269 -53.13 -36.96 -13.27
CA GLY A 269 -53.81 -37.95 -14.10
C GLY A 269 -55.14 -37.33 -14.59
N ALA A 270 -55.33 -37.30 -15.91
CA ALA A 270 -56.59 -37.35 -16.67
C ALA A 270 -56.26 -37.09 -18.15
#